data_AF-A0A938CXR4-F1
#
_entry.id   AF-A0A938CXR4-F1
#
_cell.length_a   1.000
_cell.length_b   1.000
_cell.length_c   1.000
_cell.angle_alpha   90.00
_cell.angle_beta   90.00
_cell.angle_gamma   90.00
#
_symmetry.space_group_name_H-M   'P 1'
#
loop_
_entity.id
_entity.type
_entity.pdbx_description
1 polymer ?
#
loop_
_entity_poly.entity_id
_entity_poly.type
_entity_poly.pdbx_seq_one_letter_code
_entity_poly.pdbx_strand_id
1 'polypeptide(L)'
;MNDQPGVPDPAELAKTVAGIAERSQRLLLSYMEKQGAEPGSLDPLNLGQAFFDLTARLMADPAKLIQAQMTLWNDYMSLWQSAARRMMGESPAPVAEAPQSDRRFKDAEWRDNPFFDYLKQSYLLTSRWLLDTVQQVDGLDDKTAKKINFYTRQFVDALSPSNFAVTNPEVLRATVESRGENLVKGLDNLLKDLERGKGRLAIRMTDLDAFEVGKNVAVTSGKVVYRNDLIELIQYAPRTETVWKRPLLVIPPWINKYYILDLRPDNSFVRWAADQGHTVFIVSWVNPDEALAAKSFEDYMFEGVLDALDAVGKATGEPDANVVGYCLGGTLLACALAYMTAKGDNRIKSATFLTALTDFREPGDLGVFIDEEQLRSLEADMNKKGYLEGAHMATTFNMLRANDLIWSFVVNNYLLGKEPFPFDLLYWNSDSTRMPAAMHSFYLRKMYQENKLAQPSDIALGGVPIDLRAIK
;
A
#
# COMPACT_ATOMS: atom_id res chain seq x y z
N MET A 1 48.35 -13.36 12.84
CA MET A 1 48.48 -14.06 11.54
C MET A 1 47.18 -13.83 10.82
N ASN A 2 47.25 -13.16 9.66
CA ASN A 2 46.11 -12.73 8.85
C ASN A 2 45.36 -13.95 8.29
N ASP A 3 44.08 -14.11 8.60
CA ASP A 3 43.17 -14.93 7.80
C ASP A 3 42.65 -14.06 6.65
N GLN A 4 43.22 -14.24 5.46
CA GLN A 4 42.61 -13.78 4.22
C GLN A 4 41.45 -14.72 3.85
N PRO A 5 40.30 -14.22 3.39
CA PRO A 5 39.23 -15.08 2.86
C PRO A 5 39.74 -15.78 1.60
N GLY A 6 39.90 -17.10 1.68
CA GLY A 6 40.37 -17.94 0.58
C GLY A 6 39.42 -17.91 -0.62
N VAL A 7 40.01 -17.84 -1.82
CA VAL A 7 39.31 -17.92 -3.11
C VAL A 7 38.39 -19.16 -3.12
N PRO A 8 37.09 -19.02 -3.46
CA PRO A 8 36.15 -20.14 -3.46
C PRO A 8 36.53 -21.23 -4.48
N ASP A 9 36.25 -22.49 -4.15
CA ASP A 9 36.50 -23.65 -5.01
C ASP A 9 35.72 -23.51 -6.34
N PRO A 10 36.41 -23.51 -7.50
CA PRO A 10 35.77 -23.42 -8.82
C PRO A 10 34.67 -24.45 -9.06
N ALA A 11 34.75 -25.63 -8.45
CA ALA A 11 33.76 -26.69 -8.60
C ALA A 11 32.43 -26.38 -7.87
N GLU A 12 32.49 -25.79 -6.67
CA GLU A 12 31.30 -25.32 -5.95
C GLU A 12 30.64 -24.16 -6.70
N LEU A 13 31.44 -23.21 -7.19
CA LEU A 13 30.98 -22.07 -7.96
C LEU A 13 30.25 -22.50 -9.25
N ALA A 14 30.80 -23.49 -9.96
CA ALA A 14 30.17 -24.05 -11.16
C ALA A 14 28.83 -24.75 -10.84
N LYS A 15 28.74 -25.46 -9.71
CA LYS A 15 27.51 -26.13 -9.27
C LYS A 15 26.41 -25.14 -8.90
N THR A 16 26.77 -24.06 -8.20
CA THR A 16 25.88 -22.94 -7.87
C THR A 16 25.36 -22.24 -9.13
N VAL A 17 26.25 -21.94 -10.08
CA VAL A 17 25.87 -21.32 -11.37
C VAL A 17 24.96 -22.23 -12.21
N ALA A 18 25.24 -23.54 -12.25
CA ALA A 18 24.38 -24.51 -12.94
C ALA A 18 22.97 -24.59 -12.32
N GLY A 19 22.88 -24.58 -10.98
CA GLY A 19 21.60 -24.55 -10.27
C GLY A 19 20.79 -23.28 -10.54
N ILE A 20 21.46 -22.12 -10.63
CA ILE A 20 20.82 -20.84 -11.00
C ILE A 20 20.31 -20.88 -12.44
N ALA A 21 21.10 -21.43 -13.38
CA ALA A 21 20.74 -21.50 -14.79
C ALA A 21 19.51 -22.40 -15.03
N GLU A 22 19.47 -23.59 -14.43
CA GLU A 22 18.34 -24.51 -14.56
C GLU A 22 17.03 -23.91 -14.03
N ARG A 23 17.11 -23.29 -12.84
CA ARG A 23 15.97 -22.64 -12.19
C ARG A 23 15.46 -21.42 -12.97
N SER A 24 16.38 -20.61 -13.51
CA SER A 24 16.05 -19.44 -14.34
C SER A 24 15.42 -19.82 -15.68
N GLN A 25 15.88 -20.92 -16.30
CA GLN A 25 15.29 -21.42 -17.55
C GLN A 25 13.84 -21.89 -17.35
N ARG A 26 13.55 -22.58 -16.24
CA ARG A 26 12.19 -23.01 -15.89
C ARG A 26 11.25 -21.82 -15.68
N LEU A 27 11.76 -20.76 -15.05
CA LEU A 27 11.03 -19.52 -14.80
C LEU A 27 10.65 -18.80 -16.11
N LEU A 28 11.62 -18.63 -17.01
CA LEU A 28 11.39 -18.05 -18.34
C LEU A 28 10.31 -18.80 -19.13
N LEU A 29 10.38 -20.14 -19.15
CA LEU A 29 9.37 -20.96 -19.83
C LEU A 29 7.98 -20.81 -19.20
N SER A 30 7.88 -20.87 -17.88
CA SER A 30 6.60 -20.71 -17.17
C SER A 30 5.97 -19.33 -17.31
N TYR A 31 6.80 -18.28 -17.42
CA TYR A 31 6.36 -16.91 -17.65
C TYR A 31 5.85 -16.71 -19.08
N MET A 32 6.58 -17.26 -20.07
CA MET A 32 6.18 -17.21 -21.48
C MET A 32 4.88 -17.97 -21.76
N GLU A 33 4.67 -19.13 -21.14
CA GLU A 33 3.42 -19.91 -21.27
C GLU A 33 2.20 -19.16 -20.70
N LYS A 34 2.39 -18.36 -19.65
CA LYS A 34 1.30 -17.66 -18.96
C LYS A 34 0.99 -16.27 -19.53
N GLN A 35 1.96 -15.59 -20.14
CA GLN A 35 1.74 -14.30 -20.80
C GLN A 35 1.06 -14.40 -22.17
N GLY A 36 1.02 -15.57 -22.80
CA GLY A 36 0.39 -15.77 -24.11
C GLY A 36 -1.14 -15.63 -24.15
N ALA A 37 -1.81 -15.25 -23.05
CA ALA A 37 -3.25 -15.44 -22.87
C ALA A 37 -4.12 -14.20 -22.58
N GLU A 38 -3.59 -12.97 -22.43
CA GLU A 38 -4.47 -11.80 -22.19
C GLU A 38 -4.23 -10.64 -23.18
N PRO A 39 -5.17 -10.41 -24.13
CA PRO A 39 -5.26 -9.17 -24.88
C PRO A 39 -6.03 -8.14 -24.04
N GLY A 40 -5.31 -7.37 -23.21
CA GLY A 40 -5.79 -6.17 -22.53
C GLY A 40 -5.27 -4.88 -23.17
N SER A 41 -5.92 -3.74 -22.89
CA SER A 41 -5.50 -2.40 -23.32
C SER A 41 -3.98 -2.22 -23.22
N LEU A 42 -3.34 -1.72 -24.29
CA LEU A 42 -1.89 -1.48 -24.34
C LEU A 42 -1.43 -0.42 -23.33
N ASP A 43 -2.36 0.39 -22.79
CA ASP A 43 -2.09 1.41 -21.78
C ASP A 43 -3.33 1.65 -20.87
N PRO A 44 -3.69 0.70 -20.00
CA PRO A 44 -4.88 0.80 -19.16
C PRO A 44 -4.75 1.89 -18.08
N LEU A 45 -3.54 2.37 -17.85
CA LEU A 45 -3.26 3.45 -16.92
C LEU A 45 -3.17 4.81 -17.61
N ASN A 46 -3.37 4.90 -18.93
CA ASN A 46 -3.27 6.12 -19.73
C ASN A 46 -1.98 6.94 -19.42
N LEU A 47 -0.85 6.24 -19.35
CA LEU A 47 0.47 6.80 -19.09
C LEU A 47 1.10 7.37 -20.36
N GLY A 48 0.90 6.71 -21.50
CA GLY A 48 1.39 7.12 -22.81
C GLY A 48 0.94 8.52 -23.17
N GLN A 49 -0.35 8.85 -22.97
CA GLN A 49 -0.84 10.21 -23.21
C GLN A 49 -0.22 11.21 -22.24
N ALA A 50 -0.15 10.89 -20.94
CA ALA A 50 0.43 11.79 -19.94
C ALA A 50 1.91 12.12 -20.22
N PHE A 51 2.71 11.12 -20.60
CA PHE A 51 4.11 11.32 -20.99
C PHE A 51 4.26 11.97 -22.38
N PHE A 52 3.31 11.74 -23.31
CA PHE A 52 3.26 12.48 -24.57
C PHE A 52 3.01 13.97 -24.34
N ASP A 53 2.01 14.33 -23.51
CA ASP A 53 1.67 15.71 -23.18
C ASP A 53 2.84 16.41 -22.45
N LEU A 54 3.52 15.70 -21.55
CA LEU A 54 4.76 16.14 -20.93
C LEU A 54 5.82 16.47 -22.00
N THR A 55 6.08 15.52 -22.90
CA THR A 55 7.12 15.66 -23.93
C THR A 55 6.80 16.80 -24.90
N ALA A 56 5.55 16.94 -25.32
CA ALA A 56 5.10 18.02 -26.19
C ALA A 56 5.31 19.40 -25.54
N ARG A 57 5.00 19.54 -24.25
CA ARG A 57 5.20 20.80 -23.51
C ARG A 57 6.66 21.11 -23.24
N LEU A 58 7.47 20.11 -22.90
CA LEU A 58 8.92 20.27 -22.77
C LEU A 58 9.54 20.74 -24.09
N MET A 59 9.13 20.16 -25.22
CA MET A 59 9.59 20.57 -26.55
C MET A 59 9.09 21.96 -26.96
N ALA A 60 7.96 22.42 -26.41
CA ALA A 60 7.43 23.76 -26.65
C ALA A 60 8.20 24.86 -25.88
N ASP A 61 8.92 24.50 -24.82
CA ASP A 61 9.81 25.41 -24.07
C ASP A 61 11.26 24.91 -24.08
N PRO A 62 11.96 25.02 -25.24
CA PRO A 62 13.34 24.57 -25.37
C PRO A 62 14.29 25.33 -24.45
N ALA A 63 13.95 26.56 -24.02
CA ALA A 63 14.78 27.34 -23.10
C ALA A 63 14.82 26.69 -21.71
N LYS A 64 13.68 26.24 -21.17
CA LYS A 64 13.63 25.50 -19.91
C LYS A 64 14.37 24.16 -20.00
N LEU A 65 14.24 23.43 -21.11
CA LEU A 65 15.00 22.20 -21.32
C LEU A 65 16.51 22.43 -21.31
N ILE A 66 16.98 23.47 -22.02
CA ILE A 66 18.40 23.86 -22.03
C ILE A 66 18.85 24.25 -20.62
N GLN A 67 18.04 25.03 -19.88
CA GLN A 67 18.35 25.42 -18.50
C GLN A 67 18.43 24.23 -17.55
N ALA A 68 17.50 23.29 -17.64
CA ALA A 68 17.52 22.05 -16.88
C ALA A 68 18.78 21.22 -17.22
N GLN A 69 19.13 21.11 -18.51
CA GLN A 69 20.34 20.43 -18.95
C GLN A 69 21.62 21.10 -18.45
N MET A 70 21.69 22.43 -18.46
CA MET A 70 22.82 23.19 -17.90
C MET A 70 22.96 23.00 -16.39
N THR A 71 21.83 22.95 -15.68
CA THR A 71 21.80 22.67 -14.23
C THR A 71 22.38 21.28 -13.95
N LEU A 72 21.92 20.26 -14.66
CA LEU A 72 22.47 18.90 -14.56
C LEU A 72 23.97 18.87 -14.86
N TRP A 73 24.40 19.59 -15.89
CA TRP A 73 25.82 19.63 -16.26
C TRP A 73 26.68 20.28 -15.17
N ASN A 74 26.22 21.37 -14.56
CA ASN A 74 26.89 22.04 -13.44
C ASN A 74 26.94 21.14 -12.19
N ASP A 75 25.87 20.41 -11.91
CA ASP A 75 25.80 19.46 -10.80
C ASP A 75 26.79 18.30 -11.00
N TYR A 76 26.84 17.72 -12.20
CA TYR A 76 27.82 16.70 -12.54
C TYR A 76 29.25 17.24 -12.48
N MET A 77 29.51 18.45 -12.96
CA MET A 77 30.82 19.09 -12.83
C MET A 77 31.25 19.21 -11.36
N SER A 78 30.32 19.60 -10.48
CA SER A 78 30.55 19.67 -9.03
C SER A 78 30.82 18.27 -8.44
N LEU A 79 30.11 17.25 -8.90
CA LEU A 79 30.36 15.86 -8.52
C LEU A 79 31.74 15.37 -8.98
N TRP A 80 32.16 15.66 -10.21
CA TRP A 80 33.50 15.33 -10.71
C TRP A 80 34.60 16.00 -9.88
N GLN A 81 34.43 17.28 -9.52
CA GLN A 81 35.37 17.99 -8.65
C GLN A 81 35.43 17.38 -7.25
N SER A 82 34.27 17.05 -6.66
CA SER A 82 34.19 16.39 -5.35
C SER A 82 34.86 15.01 -5.37
N ALA A 83 34.60 14.20 -6.39
CA ALA A 83 35.23 12.90 -6.58
C ALA A 83 36.76 12.99 -6.76
N ALA A 84 37.24 13.98 -7.51
CA ALA A 84 38.68 14.22 -7.69
C ALA A 84 39.37 14.60 -6.37
N ARG A 85 38.78 15.52 -5.60
CA ARG A 85 39.27 15.90 -4.26
C ARG A 85 39.31 14.69 -3.32
N ARG A 86 38.29 13.86 -3.39
CA ARG A 86 38.19 12.66 -2.58
C ARG A 86 39.25 11.61 -2.92
N MET A 87 39.57 11.44 -4.20
CA MET A 87 40.70 10.60 -4.63
C MET A 87 42.06 11.15 -4.17
N MET A 88 42.17 12.46 -3.95
CA MET A 88 43.37 13.10 -3.37
C MET A 88 43.42 12.99 -1.83
N GLY A 89 42.48 12.29 -1.19
CA GLY A 89 42.43 12.07 0.26
C GLY A 89 41.67 13.15 1.04
N GLU A 90 41.03 14.09 0.35
CA GLU A 90 40.16 15.08 1.00
C GLU A 90 38.80 14.48 1.36
N SER A 91 38.09 15.10 2.31
CA SER A 91 36.71 14.76 2.67
C SER A 91 35.77 15.92 2.35
N PRO A 92 35.48 16.18 1.05
CA PRO A 92 34.56 17.23 0.66
C PRO A 92 33.13 16.92 1.12
N ALA A 93 32.33 17.97 1.34
CA ALA A 93 30.90 17.81 1.59
C ALA A 93 30.20 17.12 0.39
N PRO A 94 29.17 16.31 0.64
CA PRO A 94 28.41 15.66 -0.44
C PRO A 94 27.72 16.71 -1.32
N VAL A 95 27.72 16.49 -2.64
CA VAL A 95 27.07 17.38 -3.61
C VAL A 95 25.54 17.17 -3.59
N ALA A 96 25.10 15.96 -3.26
CA ALA A 96 23.70 15.63 -3.05
C ALA A 96 23.51 14.74 -1.81
N GLU A 97 22.50 15.06 -1.00
CA GLU A 97 22.10 14.28 0.16
C GLU A 97 20.75 13.61 -0.09
N ALA A 98 20.65 12.34 0.30
CA ALA A 98 19.38 11.62 0.34
C ALA A 98 18.55 12.12 1.53
N PRO A 99 17.21 12.15 1.44
CA PRO A 99 16.36 12.41 2.59
C PRO A 99 16.69 11.46 3.75
N GLN A 100 16.61 11.93 4.99
CA GLN A 100 16.87 11.08 6.17
C GLN A 100 15.94 9.85 6.25
N SER A 101 14.77 9.92 5.61
CA SER A 101 13.83 8.81 5.49
C SER A 101 14.24 7.73 4.48
N ASP A 102 15.19 8.01 3.58
CA ASP A 102 15.62 7.04 2.55
C ASP A 102 16.63 6.04 3.11
N ARG A 103 16.13 4.86 3.47
CA ARG A 103 16.92 3.80 4.10
C ARG A 103 17.81 3.02 3.13
N ARG A 104 17.69 3.24 1.81
CA ARG A 104 18.45 2.52 0.77
C ARG A 104 19.96 2.71 0.92
N PHE A 105 20.38 3.89 1.37
CA PHE A 105 21.79 4.29 1.46
C PHE A 105 22.36 4.21 2.89
N LYS A 106 21.79 3.34 3.73
CA LYS A 106 22.18 3.19 5.15
C LYS A 106 23.57 2.56 5.39
N ASP A 107 24.03 1.71 4.47
CA ASP A 107 25.33 1.03 4.62
C ASP A 107 26.47 2.06 4.51
N ALA A 108 27.47 1.93 5.39
CA ALA A 108 28.56 2.88 5.48
C ALA A 108 29.35 3.01 4.17
N GLU A 109 29.44 1.95 3.35
CA GLU A 109 30.13 1.98 2.05
C GLU A 109 29.52 2.99 1.08
N TRP A 110 28.22 3.28 1.16
CA TRP A 110 27.60 4.33 0.36
C TRP A 110 28.15 5.72 0.64
N ARG A 111 28.73 5.92 1.82
CA ARG A 111 29.44 7.13 2.17
C ARG A 111 30.93 6.93 2.03
N ASP A 112 31.51 5.86 2.55
CA ASP A 112 32.94 5.75 2.83
C ASP A 112 33.74 5.29 1.60
N ASN A 113 33.11 4.56 0.67
CA ASN A 113 33.74 4.07 -0.55
C ASN A 113 33.57 5.08 -1.71
N PRO A 114 34.66 5.56 -2.34
CA PRO A 114 34.56 6.55 -3.41
C PRO A 114 33.70 6.14 -4.61
N PHE A 115 33.69 4.84 -4.96
CA PHE A 115 32.90 4.34 -6.08
C PHE A 115 31.40 4.36 -5.77
N PHE A 116 30.99 3.78 -4.63
CA PHE A 116 29.58 3.73 -4.23
C PHE A 116 29.04 5.12 -3.88
N ASP A 117 29.86 5.99 -3.30
CA ASP A 117 29.47 7.37 -3.04
C ASP A 117 29.25 8.15 -4.34
N TYR A 118 30.14 8.02 -5.33
CA TYR A 118 29.93 8.63 -6.65
C TYR A 118 28.62 8.16 -7.29
N LEU A 119 28.38 6.84 -7.27
CA LEU A 119 27.17 6.24 -7.85
C LEU A 119 25.88 6.70 -7.15
N LYS A 120 25.91 6.77 -5.81
CA LYS A 120 24.81 7.33 -5.02
C LYS A 120 24.58 8.80 -5.38
N GLN A 121 25.62 9.62 -5.40
CA GLN A 121 25.48 11.05 -5.69
C GLN A 121 25.01 11.30 -7.13
N SER A 122 25.53 10.57 -8.13
CA SER A 122 25.07 10.67 -9.52
C SER A 122 23.59 10.29 -9.65
N TYR A 123 23.16 9.25 -8.95
CA TYR A 123 21.75 8.86 -8.87
C TYR A 123 20.89 9.96 -8.24
N LEU A 124 21.28 10.50 -7.08
CA LEU A 124 20.52 11.53 -6.37
C LEU A 124 20.38 12.81 -7.20
N LEU A 125 21.45 13.24 -7.87
CA LEU A 125 21.44 14.39 -8.77
C LEU A 125 20.49 14.17 -9.96
N THR A 126 20.62 13.02 -10.62
CA THR A 126 19.78 12.69 -11.79
C THR A 126 18.32 12.53 -11.40
N SER A 127 18.05 11.94 -10.23
CA SER A 127 16.71 11.78 -9.66
C SER A 127 16.06 13.12 -9.38
N ARG A 128 16.79 14.03 -8.71
CA ARG A 128 16.32 15.39 -8.43
C ARG A 128 16.06 16.15 -9.72
N TRP A 129 17.01 16.13 -10.65
CA TRP A 129 16.87 16.78 -11.95
C TRP A 129 15.65 16.28 -12.72
N LEU A 130 15.42 14.97 -12.79
CA LEU A 130 14.29 14.41 -13.52
C LEU A 130 12.95 14.83 -12.89
N LEU A 131 12.86 14.76 -11.56
CA LEU A 131 11.66 15.17 -10.82
C LEU A 131 11.40 16.67 -10.96
N ASP A 132 12.43 17.51 -10.81
CA ASP A 132 12.32 18.97 -10.94
C ASP A 132 11.92 19.36 -12.36
N THR A 133 12.50 18.71 -13.38
CA THR A 133 12.17 18.97 -14.79
C THR A 133 10.71 18.67 -15.09
N VAL A 134 10.18 17.57 -14.56
CA VAL A 134 8.76 17.20 -14.69
C VAL A 134 7.84 18.16 -13.95
N GLN A 135 8.24 18.63 -12.77
CA GLN A 135 7.42 19.53 -11.94
C GLN A 135 7.37 20.97 -12.47
N GLN A 136 8.39 21.41 -13.20
CA GLN A 136 8.49 22.78 -13.74
C GLN A 136 7.78 22.99 -15.10
N VAL A 137 7.10 21.95 -15.61
CA VAL A 137 6.34 22.03 -16.86
C VAL A 137 5.05 22.80 -16.65
N ASP A 138 4.96 23.95 -17.28
CA ASP A 138 3.78 24.82 -17.14
C ASP A 138 2.57 24.32 -17.94
N GLY A 139 1.40 24.66 -17.40
CA GLY A 139 0.10 24.54 -18.04
C GLY A 139 -0.52 23.15 -18.05
N LEU A 140 0.13 22.14 -17.46
CA LEU A 140 -0.49 20.83 -17.22
C LEU A 140 -1.64 21.04 -16.21
N ASP A 141 -2.75 20.33 -16.39
CA ASP A 141 -3.76 20.29 -15.33
C ASP A 141 -3.21 19.53 -14.11
N ASP A 142 -3.73 19.86 -12.93
CA ASP A 142 -3.23 19.34 -11.65
C ASP A 142 -3.23 17.82 -11.59
N LYS A 143 -4.21 17.16 -12.22
CA LYS A 143 -4.35 15.71 -12.18
C LYS A 143 -3.28 15.04 -13.05
N THR A 144 -3.07 15.53 -14.25
CA THR A 144 -2.00 15.06 -15.14
C THR A 144 -0.63 15.31 -14.53
N ALA A 145 -0.40 16.50 -13.94
CA ALA A 145 0.85 16.80 -13.25
C ALA A 145 1.13 15.84 -12.08
N LYS A 146 0.13 15.57 -11.23
CA LYS A 146 0.24 14.58 -10.13
C LYS A 146 0.55 13.18 -10.65
N LYS A 147 -0.13 12.74 -11.72
CA LYS A 147 0.09 11.43 -12.35
C LYS A 147 1.52 11.30 -12.87
N ILE A 148 2.01 12.27 -13.64
CA ILE A 148 3.38 12.22 -14.16
C ILE A 148 4.40 12.24 -13.03
N ASN A 149 4.21 13.09 -12.01
CA ASN A 149 5.12 13.15 -10.86
C ASN A 149 5.16 11.81 -10.10
N PHE A 150 4.00 11.19 -9.88
CA PHE A 150 3.90 9.87 -9.25
C PHE A 150 4.67 8.80 -10.03
N TYR A 151 4.37 8.62 -11.32
CA TYR A 151 5.02 7.57 -12.13
C TYR A 151 6.49 7.86 -12.42
N THR A 152 6.90 9.13 -12.53
CA THR A 152 8.32 9.52 -12.60
C THR A 152 9.05 9.09 -11.34
N ARG A 153 8.46 9.28 -10.14
CA ARG A 153 9.04 8.79 -8.89
C ARG A 153 9.17 7.28 -8.87
N GLN A 154 8.16 6.54 -9.31
CA GLN A 154 8.23 5.07 -9.41
C GLN A 154 9.39 4.62 -10.31
N PHE A 155 9.55 5.29 -11.45
CA PHE A 155 10.64 5.02 -12.39
C PHE A 155 12.02 5.31 -11.78
N VAL A 156 12.17 6.47 -11.14
CA VAL A 156 13.40 6.86 -10.43
C VAL A 156 13.73 5.87 -9.31
N ASP A 157 12.73 5.43 -8.54
CA ASP A 157 12.93 4.48 -7.46
C ASP A 157 13.37 3.11 -7.99
N ALA A 158 12.84 2.68 -9.13
CA ALA A 158 13.24 1.43 -9.78
C ALA A 158 14.70 1.43 -10.24
N LEU A 159 15.19 2.58 -10.74
CA LEU A 159 16.57 2.75 -11.20
C LEU A 159 17.59 3.00 -10.09
N SER A 160 17.19 2.94 -8.81
CA SER A 160 18.12 3.11 -7.70
C SER A 160 19.27 2.09 -7.79
N PRO A 161 20.54 2.52 -7.65
CA PRO A 161 21.68 1.61 -7.68
C PRO A 161 21.66 0.59 -6.52
N SER A 162 20.89 0.86 -5.45
CA SER A 162 20.68 -0.07 -4.36
C SER A 162 19.84 -1.31 -4.75
N ASN A 163 19.10 -1.25 -5.86
CA ASN A 163 18.21 -2.33 -6.30
C ASN A 163 18.93 -3.43 -7.10
N PHE A 164 20.21 -3.26 -7.44
CA PHE A 164 20.95 -4.19 -8.30
C PHE A 164 22.13 -4.81 -7.56
N ALA A 165 22.34 -6.11 -7.76
CA ALA A 165 23.36 -6.87 -7.04
C ALA A 165 24.78 -6.32 -7.25
N VAL A 166 25.09 -5.85 -8.46
CA VAL A 166 26.44 -5.39 -8.83
C VAL A 166 26.77 -3.98 -8.36
N THR A 167 25.76 -3.20 -7.97
CA THR A 167 25.93 -1.81 -7.53
C THR A 167 25.57 -1.60 -6.05
N ASN A 168 25.14 -2.66 -5.36
CA ASN A 168 24.79 -2.61 -3.96
C ASN A 168 25.93 -3.18 -3.08
N PRO A 169 26.56 -2.37 -2.22
CA PRO A 169 27.69 -2.82 -1.41
C PRO A 169 27.31 -3.89 -0.38
N GLU A 170 26.10 -3.83 0.21
CA GLU A 170 25.62 -4.85 1.16
C GLU A 170 25.45 -6.19 0.44
N VAL A 171 24.89 -6.19 -0.78
CA VAL A 171 24.69 -7.40 -1.58
C VAL A 171 26.01 -7.98 -2.06
N LEU A 172 26.93 -7.15 -2.58
CA LEU A 172 28.26 -7.61 -2.99
C LEU A 172 29.02 -8.24 -1.83
N ARG A 173 29.02 -7.59 -0.66
CA ARG A 173 29.66 -8.10 0.55
C ARG A 173 29.05 -9.45 0.95
N ALA A 174 27.72 -9.53 1.06
CA ALA A 174 27.02 -10.78 1.39
C ALA A 174 27.27 -11.88 0.36
N THR A 175 27.39 -11.54 -0.93
CA THR A 175 27.69 -12.49 -2.01
C THR A 175 29.10 -13.07 -1.86
N VAL A 176 30.09 -12.25 -1.54
CA VAL A 176 31.46 -12.71 -1.30
C VAL A 176 31.53 -13.56 -0.03
N GLU A 177 30.97 -13.06 1.08
CA GLU A 177 30.99 -13.74 2.39
C GLU A 177 30.27 -15.09 2.36
N SER A 178 29.12 -15.17 1.67
CA SER A 178 28.34 -16.40 1.54
C SER A 178 28.70 -17.25 0.33
N ARG A 179 29.72 -16.85 -0.46
CA ARG A 179 30.12 -17.52 -1.72
C ARG A 179 28.97 -17.69 -2.73
N GLY A 180 28.07 -16.70 -2.78
CA GLY A 180 26.91 -16.67 -3.70
C GLY A 180 25.65 -17.37 -3.19
N GLU A 181 25.69 -17.97 -2.00
CA GLU A 181 24.54 -18.67 -1.41
C GLU A 181 23.34 -17.74 -1.16
N ASN A 182 23.58 -16.46 -0.86
CA ASN A 182 22.53 -15.44 -0.76
C ASN A 182 21.68 -15.31 -2.03
N LEU A 183 22.31 -15.37 -3.21
CA LEU A 183 21.62 -15.26 -4.50
C LEU A 183 20.85 -16.55 -4.84
N VAL A 184 21.37 -17.72 -4.45
CA VAL A 184 20.66 -18.99 -4.60
C VAL A 184 19.39 -19.00 -3.76
N LYS A 185 19.51 -18.68 -2.47
CA LYS A 185 18.35 -18.53 -1.57
C LYS A 185 17.37 -17.48 -2.09
N GLY A 186 17.89 -16.37 -2.62
CA GLY A 186 17.08 -15.32 -3.19
C GLY A 186 16.28 -15.74 -4.42
N LEU A 187 16.88 -16.54 -5.31
CA LEU A 187 16.19 -17.14 -6.45
C LEU A 187 15.10 -18.12 -5.98
N ASP A 188 15.35 -18.88 -4.92
CA ASP A 188 14.38 -19.81 -4.35
C ASP A 188 13.18 -19.08 -3.77
N ASN A 189 13.44 -17.95 -3.10
CA ASN A 189 12.40 -17.05 -2.61
C ASN A 189 11.58 -16.46 -3.75
N LEU A 190 12.23 -16.00 -4.83
CA LEU A 190 11.56 -15.47 -6.02
C LEU A 190 10.65 -16.52 -6.66
N LEU A 191 11.13 -17.77 -6.79
CA LEU A 191 10.36 -18.88 -7.35
C LEU A 191 9.13 -19.21 -6.50
N LYS A 192 9.29 -19.33 -5.18
CA LYS A 192 8.17 -19.56 -4.25
C LYS A 192 7.11 -18.45 -4.35
N ASP A 193 7.56 -17.19 -4.46
CA ASP A 193 6.66 -16.04 -4.56
C ASP A 193 5.93 -15.98 -5.91
N LEU A 194 6.56 -16.41 -7.01
CA LEU A 194 5.91 -16.57 -8.32
C LEU A 194 4.91 -17.74 -8.35
N GLU A 195 5.27 -18.86 -7.74
CA GLU A 195 4.37 -20.01 -7.59
C GLU A 195 3.13 -19.63 -6.77
N ARG A 196 3.33 -18.95 -5.63
CA ARG A 196 2.23 -18.45 -4.78
C ARG A 196 1.33 -17.48 -5.52
N GLY A 197 1.91 -16.55 -6.28
CA GLY A 197 1.14 -15.59 -7.10
C GLY A 197 0.59 -16.18 -8.40
N LYS A 198 0.66 -17.51 -8.59
CA LYS A 198 0.17 -18.24 -9.77
C LYS A 198 0.75 -17.73 -11.10
N GLY A 199 1.97 -17.19 -11.09
CA GLY A 199 2.64 -16.59 -12.25
C GLY A 199 2.73 -15.07 -12.21
N ARG A 200 2.07 -14.41 -11.24
CA ARG A 200 2.36 -13.02 -10.88
C ARG A 200 3.33 -13.01 -9.71
N LEU A 201 4.24 -12.04 -9.66
CA LEU A 201 5.17 -11.92 -8.55
C LEU A 201 4.43 -11.40 -7.32
N ALA A 202 4.09 -12.28 -6.38
CA ALA A 202 3.49 -11.91 -5.11
C ALA A 202 4.59 -11.79 -4.06
N ILE A 203 5.20 -10.63 -3.88
CA ILE A 203 6.34 -10.44 -2.96
C ILE A 203 5.93 -10.73 -1.51
N ARG A 204 6.66 -11.61 -0.82
CA ARG A 204 6.42 -11.90 0.60
C ARG A 204 7.00 -10.78 1.48
N MET A 205 6.13 -10.02 2.14
CA MET A 205 6.56 -8.91 3.00
C MET A 205 6.71 -9.29 4.49
N THR A 206 6.22 -10.47 4.89
CA THR A 206 6.26 -10.98 6.26
C THR A 206 6.26 -12.50 6.26
N ASP A 207 6.65 -13.11 7.38
CA ASP A 207 6.42 -14.54 7.59
C ASP A 207 4.91 -14.79 7.79
N LEU A 208 4.28 -15.44 6.81
CA LEU A 208 2.85 -15.75 6.84
C LEU A 208 2.53 -16.94 7.76
N ASP A 209 3.51 -17.79 8.06
CA ASP A 209 3.32 -18.95 8.94
C ASP A 209 3.48 -18.59 10.42
N ALA A 210 4.04 -17.40 10.71
CA ALA A 210 4.21 -16.90 12.06
C ALA A 210 2.92 -16.44 12.74
N PHE A 211 1.87 -16.13 11.96
CA PHE A 211 0.61 -15.60 12.47
C PHE A 211 -0.60 -16.43 12.04
N GLU A 212 -1.51 -16.64 12.98
CA GLU A 212 -2.78 -17.31 12.78
C GLU A 212 -3.88 -16.55 13.52
N VAL A 213 -4.86 -16.08 12.76
CA VAL A 213 -6.02 -15.34 13.27
C VAL A 213 -6.79 -16.20 14.26
N GLY A 214 -7.05 -15.63 15.45
CA GLY A 214 -7.70 -16.31 16.56
C GLY A 214 -6.76 -17.13 17.46
N LYS A 215 -5.48 -17.32 17.08
CA LYS A 215 -4.48 -17.99 17.94
C LYS A 215 -3.41 -17.05 18.50
N ASN A 216 -2.86 -16.17 17.68
CA ASN A 216 -1.84 -15.21 18.11
C ASN A 216 -2.02 -13.78 17.58
N VAL A 217 -2.98 -13.57 16.68
CA VAL A 217 -3.54 -12.25 16.31
C VAL A 217 -5.06 -12.30 16.40
N ALA A 218 -5.75 -11.19 16.69
CA ALA A 218 -7.19 -11.17 17.00
C ALA A 218 -7.59 -12.14 18.12
N VAL A 219 -6.82 -12.10 19.22
CA VAL A 219 -6.97 -13.02 20.36
C VAL A 219 -7.72 -12.41 21.54
N THR A 220 -8.27 -11.21 21.40
CA THR A 220 -9.08 -10.62 22.47
C THR A 220 -10.36 -11.43 22.61
N SER A 221 -10.57 -12.00 23.80
CA SER A 221 -11.72 -12.88 24.07
C SER A 221 -13.04 -12.18 23.77
N GLY A 222 -13.85 -12.78 22.90
CA GLY A 222 -15.16 -12.27 22.51
C GLY A 222 -16.05 -13.37 21.91
N LYS A 223 -17.28 -13.01 21.57
CA LYS A 223 -18.26 -13.91 20.93
C LYS A 223 -19.00 -13.18 19.83
N VAL A 224 -19.30 -13.89 18.74
CA VAL A 224 -20.26 -13.43 17.74
C VAL A 224 -21.66 -13.45 18.38
N VAL A 225 -22.30 -12.28 18.47
CA VAL A 225 -23.62 -12.12 19.09
C VAL A 225 -24.72 -11.80 18.08
N TYR A 226 -24.36 -11.45 16.86
CA TYR A 226 -25.28 -11.24 15.74
C TYR A 226 -24.58 -11.59 14.43
N ARG A 227 -25.35 -12.05 13.45
CA ARG A 227 -24.87 -12.36 12.10
C ARG A 227 -25.98 -12.15 11.08
N ASN A 228 -25.64 -11.53 9.96
CA ASN A 228 -26.44 -11.50 8.73
C ASN A 228 -25.54 -11.79 7.53
N ASP A 229 -25.98 -11.45 6.32
CA ASP A 229 -25.25 -11.74 5.08
C ASP A 229 -23.94 -10.91 4.94
N LEU A 230 -23.85 -9.73 5.57
CA LEU A 230 -22.71 -8.83 5.45
C LEU A 230 -21.78 -8.83 6.66
N ILE A 231 -22.30 -9.07 7.87
CA ILE A 231 -21.54 -8.88 9.10
C ILE A 231 -21.69 -10.03 10.08
N GLU A 232 -20.60 -10.24 10.82
CA GLU A 232 -20.65 -10.79 12.16
C GLU A 232 -20.40 -9.65 13.16
N LEU A 233 -21.24 -9.51 14.18
CA LEU A 233 -21.00 -8.58 15.28
C LEU A 233 -20.37 -9.32 16.44
N ILE A 234 -19.15 -8.93 16.80
CA ILE A 234 -18.42 -9.53 17.92
C ILE A 234 -18.58 -8.64 19.15
N GLN A 235 -19.05 -9.21 20.26
CA GLN A 235 -18.99 -8.59 21.58
C GLN A 235 -17.79 -9.14 22.34
N TYR A 236 -16.92 -8.26 22.82
CA TYR A 236 -15.76 -8.67 23.61
C TYR A 236 -16.10 -8.87 25.08
N ALA A 237 -15.42 -9.82 25.72
CA ALA A 237 -15.59 -10.11 27.13
C ALA A 237 -15.11 -8.93 27.98
N PRO A 238 -15.83 -8.56 29.05
CA PRO A 238 -15.42 -7.47 29.93
C PRO A 238 -14.06 -7.78 30.58
N ARG A 239 -13.25 -6.74 30.77
CA ARG A 239 -11.90 -6.84 31.36
C ARG A 239 -11.75 -6.07 32.68
N THR A 240 -12.85 -5.53 33.18
CA THR A 240 -12.99 -4.81 34.46
C THR A 240 -14.23 -5.30 35.21
N GLU A 241 -14.29 -5.08 36.52
CA GLU A 241 -15.46 -5.45 37.34
C GLU A 241 -16.72 -4.65 36.97
N THR A 242 -16.53 -3.38 36.64
CA THR A 242 -17.58 -2.46 36.18
C THR A 242 -17.19 -1.85 34.85
N VAL A 243 -18.18 -1.60 34.00
CA VAL A 243 -18.01 -0.97 32.68
C VAL A 243 -18.85 0.29 32.58
N TRP A 244 -18.50 1.17 31.63
CA TRP A 244 -19.33 2.30 31.26
C TRP A 244 -20.69 1.82 30.77
N LYS A 245 -21.74 2.51 31.20
CA LYS A 245 -23.12 2.20 30.81
C LYS A 245 -23.28 2.16 29.29
N ARG A 246 -22.77 3.17 28.59
CA ARG A 246 -22.86 3.27 27.12
C ARG A 246 -21.81 2.37 26.44
N PRO A 247 -22.20 1.43 25.57
CA PRO A 247 -21.28 0.60 24.82
C PRO A 247 -20.51 1.38 23.75
N LEU A 248 -19.40 0.79 23.31
CA LEU A 248 -18.57 1.26 22.20
C LEU A 248 -18.72 0.31 21.00
N LEU A 249 -19.28 0.80 19.90
CA LEU A 249 -19.37 0.07 18.64
C LEU A 249 -18.27 0.53 17.68
N VAL A 250 -17.52 -0.41 17.12
CA VAL A 250 -16.43 -0.15 16.18
C VAL A 250 -16.83 -0.62 14.77
N ILE A 251 -16.76 0.29 13.82
CA ILE A 251 -17.00 0.08 12.39
C ILE A 251 -15.65 0.15 11.64
N PRO A 252 -14.97 -0.99 11.43
CA PRO A 252 -13.70 -1.05 10.71
C PRO A 252 -13.93 -0.91 9.20
N PRO A 253 -12.86 -0.71 8.39
CA PRO A 253 -12.97 -0.85 6.95
C PRO A 253 -13.18 -2.33 6.57
N TRP A 254 -13.70 -2.53 5.36
CA TRP A 254 -13.70 -3.82 4.67
C TRP A 254 -12.71 -3.87 3.49
N ILE A 255 -11.85 -2.84 3.37
CA ILE A 255 -10.59 -2.93 2.63
C ILE A 255 -9.57 -3.46 3.63
N ASN A 256 -9.25 -4.74 3.49
CA ASN A 256 -8.65 -5.62 4.51
C ASN A 256 -9.58 -5.86 5.71
N LYS A 257 -9.13 -6.72 6.64
CA LYS A 257 -9.97 -7.24 7.73
C LYS A 257 -9.93 -6.39 9.00
N TYR A 258 -10.93 -6.54 9.86
CA TYR A 258 -11.11 -5.73 11.07
C TYR A 258 -9.95 -5.79 12.07
N TYR A 259 -9.19 -6.89 12.07
CA TYR A 259 -8.22 -7.17 13.12
C TYR A 259 -6.98 -6.28 13.12
N ILE A 260 -6.87 -5.31 12.22
CA ILE A 260 -5.96 -4.17 12.38
C ILE A 260 -6.20 -3.42 13.70
N LEU A 261 -7.44 -3.42 14.21
CA LEU A 261 -7.80 -2.84 15.50
C LEU A 261 -7.67 -3.84 16.67
N ASP A 262 -7.32 -5.10 16.38
CA ASP A 262 -7.15 -6.17 17.35
C ASP A 262 -6.02 -7.11 16.91
N LEU A 263 -4.82 -6.57 16.71
CA LEU A 263 -3.65 -7.34 16.26
C LEU A 263 -3.16 -8.27 17.38
N ARG A 264 -2.03 -7.94 18.01
CA ARG A 264 -1.47 -8.68 19.14
C ARG A 264 -1.88 -8.00 20.45
N PRO A 265 -1.78 -8.70 21.60
CA PRO A 265 -2.20 -8.12 22.89
C PRO A 265 -1.52 -6.79 23.26
N ASP A 266 -0.29 -6.58 22.80
CA ASP A 266 0.52 -5.37 23.03
C ASP A 266 0.12 -4.18 22.15
N ASN A 267 -0.59 -4.40 21.04
CA ASN A 267 -0.98 -3.36 20.09
C ASN A 267 -2.46 -3.45 19.64
N SER A 268 -3.32 -4.05 20.47
CA SER A 268 -4.77 -4.15 20.23
C SER A 268 -5.52 -2.94 20.82
N PHE A 269 -6.17 -2.16 19.95
CA PHE A 269 -7.08 -1.09 20.34
C PHE A 269 -8.31 -1.63 21.08
N VAL A 270 -8.90 -2.72 20.57
CA VAL A 270 -10.05 -3.37 21.18
C VAL A 270 -9.74 -3.79 22.62
N ARG A 271 -8.62 -4.49 22.81
CA ARG A 271 -8.18 -4.95 24.13
C ARG A 271 -7.99 -3.78 25.07
N TRP A 272 -7.30 -2.74 24.60
CA TRP A 272 -7.08 -1.52 25.37
C TRP A 272 -8.40 -0.85 25.76
N ALA A 273 -9.36 -0.70 24.84
CA ALA A 273 -10.66 -0.10 25.12
C ALA A 273 -11.48 -0.91 26.14
N ALA A 274 -11.42 -2.24 26.06
CA ALA A 274 -12.03 -3.12 27.07
C ALA A 274 -11.33 -3.00 28.44
N ASP A 275 -9.99 -2.87 28.47
CA ASP A 275 -9.21 -2.60 29.69
C ASP A 275 -9.55 -1.21 30.29
N GLN A 276 -9.99 -0.24 29.48
CA GLN A 276 -10.51 1.06 29.96
C GLN A 276 -11.97 1.01 30.47
N GLY A 277 -12.57 -0.18 30.50
CA GLY A 277 -13.92 -0.40 31.02
C GLY A 277 -15.04 -0.11 30.02
N HIS A 278 -14.78 -0.12 28.71
CA HIS A 278 -15.87 -0.10 27.71
C HIS A 278 -16.40 -1.51 27.44
N THR A 279 -17.72 -1.65 27.26
CA THR A 279 -18.30 -2.80 26.56
C THR A 279 -18.07 -2.60 25.07
N VAL A 280 -17.14 -3.34 24.48
CA VAL A 280 -16.71 -3.15 23.09
C VAL A 280 -17.41 -4.15 22.16
N PHE A 281 -17.95 -3.62 21.07
CA PHE A 281 -18.44 -4.38 19.93
C PHE A 281 -17.65 -4.01 18.68
N ILE A 282 -17.36 -4.96 17.80
CA ILE A 282 -16.77 -4.68 16.48
C ILE A 282 -17.54 -5.41 15.39
N VAL A 283 -17.73 -4.72 14.27
CA VAL A 283 -18.27 -5.31 13.04
C VAL A 283 -17.15 -6.05 12.31
N SER A 284 -17.34 -7.35 12.05
CA SER A 284 -16.49 -8.15 11.19
C SER A 284 -17.20 -8.37 9.86
N TRP A 285 -16.74 -7.68 8.82
CA TRP A 285 -17.31 -7.76 7.47
C TRP A 285 -17.00 -9.10 6.79
N VAL A 286 -17.97 -9.62 6.04
CA VAL A 286 -17.78 -10.77 5.15
C VAL A 286 -16.75 -10.45 4.07
N ASN A 287 -15.98 -11.45 3.64
CA ASN A 287 -15.20 -11.36 2.40
C ASN A 287 -16.10 -11.82 1.24
N PRO A 288 -16.62 -10.89 0.41
CA PRO A 288 -17.70 -11.21 -0.52
C PRO A 288 -17.24 -12.08 -1.69
N ASP A 289 -18.16 -12.82 -2.27
CA ASP A 289 -17.99 -13.55 -3.52
C ASP A 289 -19.04 -13.10 -4.56
N GLU A 290 -19.21 -13.89 -5.63
CA GLU A 290 -20.16 -13.59 -6.70
C GLU A 290 -21.60 -13.41 -6.19
N ALA A 291 -21.99 -14.08 -5.10
CA ALA A 291 -23.35 -14.02 -4.56
C ALA A 291 -23.69 -12.65 -3.95
N LEU A 292 -22.67 -11.91 -3.49
CA LEU A 292 -22.82 -10.58 -2.91
C LEU A 292 -22.49 -9.46 -3.89
N ALA A 293 -22.30 -9.76 -5.18
CA ALA A 293 -21.90 -8.79 -6.21
C ALA A 293 -22.81 -7.56 -6.29
N ALA A 294 -24.11 -7.75 -6.06
CA ALA A 294 -25.12 -6.71 -6.10
C ALA A 294 -25.21 -5.88 -4.81
N LYS A 295 -24.56 -6.30 -3.72
CA LYS A 295 -24.53 -5.51 -2.47
C LYS A 295 -23.90 -4.16 -2.76
N SER A 296 -24.70 -3.13 -2.56
CA SER A 296 -24.41 -1.74 -2.82
C SER A 296 -23.84 -1.06 -1.57
N PHE A 297 -23.43 0.21 -1.69
CA PHE A 297 -22.93 0.97 -0.54
C PHE A 297 -24.00 1.18 0.54
N GLU A 298 -25.29 1.28 0.16
CA GLU A 298 -26.36 1.45 1.13
C GLU A 298 -26.67 0.16 1.91
N ASP A 299 -26.48 -1.02 1.31
CA ASP A 299 -26.63 -2.29 2.02
C ASP A 299 -25.63 -2.40 3.18
N TYR A 300 -24.40 -1.91 3.02
CA TYR A 300 -23.41 -1.82 4.11
C TYR A 300 -23.85 -0.87 5.23
N MET A 301 -24.63 0.17 4.92
CA MET A 301 -25.20 1.06 5.93
C MET A 301 -26.34 0.37 6.69
N PHE A 302 -27.30 -0.22 5.96
CA PHE A 302 -28.48 -0.87 6.53
C PHE A 302 -28.12 -2.16 7.28
N GLU A 303 -27.55 -3.13 6.57
CA GLU A 303 -27.20 -4.45 7.10
C GLU A 303 -25.87 -4.44 7.87
N GLY A 304 -25.10 -3.34 7.80
CA GLY A 304 -23.89 -3.17 8.62
C GLY A 304 -24.16 -2.31 9.85
N VAL A 305 -24.10 -1.00 9.69
CA VAL A 305 -24.11 -0.05 10.81
C VAL A 305 -25.43 -0.07 11.58
N LEU A 306 -26.57 -0.02 10.89
CA LEU A 306 -27.88 0.08 11.56
C LEU A 306 -28.28 -1.25 12.23
N ASP A 307 -28.10 -2.37 11.55
CA ASP A 307 -28.29 -3.71 12.13
C ASP A 307 -27.36 -3.97 13.33
N ALA A 308 -26.10 -3.52 13.26
CA ALA A 308 -25.17 -3.63 14.39
C ALA A 308 -25.66 -2.82 15.60
N LEU A 309 -26.18 -1.61 15.39
CA LEU A 309 -26.76 -0.80 16.47
C LEU A 309 -28.00 -1.46 17.10
N ASP A 310 -28.88 -2.05 16.28
CA ASP A 310 -30.02 -2.84 16.77
C ASP A 310 -29.55 -4.00 17.64
N ALA A 311 -28.54 -4.74 17.19
CA ALA A 311 -27.97 -5.87 17.91
C ALA A 311 -27.26 -5.44 19.21
N VAL A 312 -26.52 -4.32 19.20
CA VAL A 312 -25.93 -3.73 20.42
C VAL A 312 -27.01 -3.37 21.44
N GLY A 313 -28.09 -2.71 21.00
CA GLY A 313 -29.22 -2.36 21.88
C GLY A 313 -29.89 -3.59 22.48
N LYS A 314 -30.10 -4.65 21.68
CA LYS A 314 -30.66 -5.93 22.16
C LYS A 314 -29.73 -6.63 23.14
N ALA A 315 -28.42 -6.61 22.89
CA ALA A 315 -27.43 -7.30 23.73
C ALA A 315 -27.18 -6.60 25.07
N THR A 316 -27.30 -5.27 25.11
CA THR A 316 -26.95 -4.46 26.29
C THR A 316 -28.16 -3.92 27.05
N GLY A 317 -29.32 -3.80 26.39
CA GLY A 317 -30.48 -3.07 26.91
C GLY A 317 -30.32 -1.54 26.87
N GLU A 318 -29.19 -1.04 26.35
CA GLU A 318 -28.92 0.38 26.29
C GLU A 318 -29.52 1.02 25.04
N PRO A 319 -30.15 2.20 25.15
CA PRO A 319 -30.85 2.83 24.04
C PRO A 319 -29.88 3.52 23.06
N ASP A 320 -28.60 3.62 23.40
CA ASP A 320 -27.62 4.41 22.66
C ASP A 320 -26.18 3.87 22.78
N ALA A 321 -25.31 4.30 21.87
CA ALA A 321 -23.92 3.85 21.79
C ALA A 321 -22.96 5.00 21.41
N ASN A 322 -21.69 4.85 21.78
CA ASN A 322 -20.58 5.58 21.17
C ASN A 322 -20.07 4.77 19.98
N VAL A 323 -19.75 5.42 18.86
CA VAL A 323 -19.34 4.71 17.63
C VAL A 323 -17.99 5.23 17.13
N VAL A 324 -17.09 4.31 16.80
CA VAL A 324 -15.79 4.60 16.17
C VAL A 324 -15.84 4.06 14.74
N GLY A 325 -15.49 4.89 13.77
CA GLY A 325 -15.33 4.48 12.37
C GLY A 325 -13.87 4.61 11.94
N TYR A 326 -13.31 3.56 11.35
CA TYR A 326 -11.93 3.53 10.86
C TYR A 326 -11.87 3.45 9.34
N CYS A 327 -11.08 4.33 8.71
CA CYS A 327 -10.88 4.37 7.27
C CYS A 327 -12.23 4.41 6.51
N LEU A 328 -12.48 3.49 5.57
CA LEU A 328 -13.75 3.39 4.84
C LEU A 328 -14.95 3.15 5.78
N GLY A 329 -14.77 2.45 6.90
CA GLY A 329 -15.80 2.33 7.94
C GLY A 329 -16.17 3.66 8.58
N GLY A 330 -15.22 4.61 8.64
CA GLY A 330 -15.49 5.99 9.05
C GLY A 330 -16.24 6.80 8.00
N THR A 331 -15.93 6.64 6.71
CA THR A 331 -16.72 7.23 5.62
C THR A 331 -18.17 6.73 5.66
N LEU A 332 -18.37 5.42 5.85
CA LEU A 332 -19.70 4.83 6.02
C LEU A 332 -20.41 5.35 7.27
N LEU A 333 -19.70 5.50 8.40
CA LEU A 333 -20.25 6.06 9.63
C LEU A 333 -20.74 7.51 9.42
N ALA A 334 -20.01 8.33 8.67
CA ALA A 334 -20.44 9.70 8.36
C ALA A 334 -21.76 9.71 7.56
N CYS A 335 -21.88 8.84 6.54
CA CYS A 335 -23.12 8.65 5.81
C CYS A 335 -24.27 8.18 6.71
N ALA A 336 -24.01 7.19 7.58
CA ALA A 336 -25.00 6.66 8.51
C ALA A 336 -25.51 7.72 9.49
N LEU A 337 -24.62 8.55 10.04
CA LEU A 337 -25.00 9.65 10.95
C LEU A 337 -25.91 10.68 10.26
N ALA A 338 -25.60 11.06 9.04
CA ALA A 338 -26.44 11.97 8.26
C ALA A 338 -27.81 11.35 7.93
N TYR A 339 -27.83 10.08 7.53
CA TYR A 339 -29.05 9.31 7.32
C TYR A 339 -29.92 9.24 8.59
N MET A 340 -29.32 8.87 9.72
CA MET A 340 -29.98 8.76 11.03
C MET A 340 -30.54 10.12 11.47
N THR A 341 -29.77 11.19 11.29
CA THR A 341 -30.21 12.56 11.60
C THR A 341 -31.46 12.93 10.80
N ALA A 342 -31.47 12.65 9.49
CA ALA A 342 -32.63 12.91 8.64
C ALA A 342 -33.87 12.07 9.02
N LYS A 343 -33.66 10.91 9.63
CA LYS A 343 -34.73 10.04 10.16
C LYS A 343 -35.12 10.34 11.62
N GLY A 344 -34.44 11.26 12.29
CA GLY A 344 -34.66 11.57 13.71
C GLY A 344 -34.16 10.47 14.66
N ASP A 345 -33.27 9.60 14.19
CA ASP A 345 -32.65 8.54 14.99
C ASP A 345 -31.41 9.09 15.71
N ASN A 346 -31.46 9.07 17.05
CA ASN A 346 -30.44 9.66 17.92
C ASN A 346 -29.70 8.61 18.77
N ARG A 347 -29.62 7.36 18.29
CA ARG A 347 -28.97 6.24 19.00
C ARG A 347 -27.45 6.34 19.07
N ILE A 348 -26.80 7.09 18.17
CA ILE A 348 -25.37 7.39 18.30
C ILE A 348 -25.19 8.67 19.11
N LYS A 349 -24.48 8.61 20.25
CA LYS A 349 -24.22 9.78 21.11
C LYS A 349 -22.90 10.47 20.87
N SER A 350 -21.90 9.73 20.41
CA SER A 350 -20.65 10.29 19.93
C SER A 350 -20.12 9.48 18.77
N ALA A 351 -19.50 10.15 17.81
CA ALA A 351 -18.78 9.52 16.72
C ALA A 351 -17.30 9.89 16.77
N THR A 352 -16.43 8.93 16.48
CA THR A 352 -14.98 9.16 16.37
C THR A 352 -14.50 8.61 15.02
N PHE A 353 -13.77 9.44 14.27
CA PHE A 353 -13.27 9.09 12.94
C PHE A 353 -11.76 8.90 12.99
N LEU A 354 -11.32 7.67 12.75
CA LEU A 354 -9.91 7.30 12.68
C LEU A 354 -9.50 7.20 11.22
N THR A 355 -8.66 8.14 10.76
CA THR A 355 -8.10 8.17 9.39
C THR A 355 -9.16 7.97 8.28
N ALA A 356 -10.30 8.65 8.40
CA ALA A 356 -11.41 8.53 7.46
C ALA A 356 -11.57 9.81 6.64
N LEU A 357 -11.88 9.67 5.35
CA LEU A 357 -12.16 10.79 4.46
C LEU A 357 -13.67 11.03 4.36
N THR A 358 -14.06 12.30 4.40
CA THR A 358 -15.42 12.78 4.11
C THR A 358 -15.40 13.82 2.97
N ASP A 359 -14.29 14.56 2.82
CA ASP A 359 -13.94 15.33 1.63
C ASP A 359 -12.79 14.63 0.89
N PHE A 360 -13.07 14.22 -0.36
CA PHE A 360 -12.19 13.47 -1.24
C PHE A 360 -11.52 14.35 -2.30
N ARG A 361 -11.56 15.68 -2.15
CA ARG A 361 -10.90 16.63 -3.08
C ARG A 361 -9.40 16.39 -3.19
N GLU A 362 -8.77 15.97 -2.09
CA GLU A 362 -7.34 15.67 -2.01
C GLU A 362 -7.13 14.26 -1.45
N PRO A 363 -7.43 13.19 -2.22
CA PRO A 363 -7.39 11.82 -1.73
C PRO A 363 -5.95 11.25 -1.62
N GLY A 364 -4.94 12.12 -1.72
CA GLY A 364 -3.54 11.75 -1.86
C GLY A 364 -3.23 11.07 -3.19
N ASP A 365 -2.15 10.28 -3.21
CA ASP A 365 -1.64 9.59 -4.39
C ASP A 365 -2.63 8.56 -4.97
N LEU A 366 -3.62 8.12 -4.19
CA LEU A 366 -4.70 7.28 -4.71
C LEU A 366 -5.46 7.95 -5.86
N GLY A 367 -5.56 9.28 -5.87
CA GLY A 367 -6.21 10.03 -6.95
C GLY A 367 -5.56 9.83 -8.33
N VAL A 368 -4.30 9.37 -8.38
CA VAL A 368 -3.58 9.04 -9.62
C VAL A 368 -4.21 7.84 -10.34
N PHE A 369 -4.89 6.97 -9.60
CA PHE A 369 -5.57 5.77 -10.11
C PHE A 369 -7.08 5.98 -10.36
N ILE A 370 -7.55 7.22 -10.27
CA ILE A 370 -8.97 7.57 -10.40
C ILE A 370 -9.16 8.48 -11.61
N ASP A 371 -9.26 7.89 -12.79
CA ASP A 371 -9.70 8.58 -14.01
C ASP A 371 -10.80 7.83 -14.76
N GLU A 372 -11.48 8.51 -15.67
CA GLU A 372 -12.69 7.99 -16.33
C GLU A 372 -12.42 6.68 -17.08
N GLU A 373 -11.26 6.58 -17.74
CA GLU A 373 -10.87 5.43 -18.54
C GLU A 373 -10.46 4.26 -17.65
N GLN A 374 -9.65 4.53 -16.61
CA GLN A 374 -9.26 3.54 -15.60
C GLN A 374 -10.49 2.98 -14.87
N LEU A 375 -11.42 3.84 -14.46
CA LEU A 375 -12.64 3.41 -13.77
C LEU A 375 -13.53 2.56 -14.68
N ARG A 376 -13.69 2.93 -15.96
CA ARG A 376 -14.43 2.09 -16.92
C ARG A 376 -13.81 0.72 -17.12
N SER A 377 -12.48 0.67 -17.26
CA SER A 377 -11.76 -0.60 -17.40
C SER A 377 -11.94 -1.47 -16.15
N LEU A 378 -11.78 -0.87 -14.96
CA LEU A 378 -11.95 -1.53 -13.69
C LEU A 378 -13.39 -2.05 -13.50
N GLU A 379 -14.39 -1.23 -13.83
CA GLU A 379 -15.80 -1.62 -13.79
C GLU A 379 -16.09 -2.77 -14.76
N ALA A 380 -15.55 -2.74 -15.98
CA ALA A 380 -15.70 -3.83 -16.93
C ALA A 380 -15.14 -5.15 -16.38
N ASP A 381 -14.00 -5.12 -15.70
CA ASP A 381 -13.39 -6.30 -15.09
C ASP A 381 -14.14 -6.78 -13.84
N MET A 382 -14.56 -5.86 -12.97
CA MET A 382 -15.39 -6.18 -11.81
C MET A 382 -16.74 -6.77 -12.25
N ASN A 383 -17.36 -6.26 -13.30
CA ASN A 383 -18.66 -6.74 -13.79
C ASN A 383 -18.59 -8.15 -14.38
N LYS A 384 -17.42 -8.63 -14.83
CA LYS A 384 -17.25 -10.03 -15.26
C LYS A 384 -17.27 -11.00 -14.07
N LYS A 385 -16.78 -10.58 -12.91
CA LYS A 385 -16.64 -11.42 -11.70
C LYS A 385 -17.68 -11.13 -10.61
N GLY A 386 -18.29 -9.96 -10.62
CA GLY A 386 -19.13 -9.45 -9.53
C GLY A 386 -18.39 -8.71 -8.42
N TYR A 387 -17.05 -8.73 -8.39
CA TYR A 387 -16.24 -8.07 -7.36
C TYR A 387 -14.83 -7.71 -7.84
N LEU A 388 -14.16 -6.84 -7.09
CA LEU A 388 -12.73 -6.60 -7.20
C LEU A 388 -11.95 -7.66 -6.40
N GLU A 389 -10.94 -8.26 -7.02
CA GLU A 389 -10.00 -9.15 -6.32
C GLU A 389 -9.11 -8.37 -5.35
N GLY A 390 -8.92 -8.89 -4.13
CA GLY A 390 -8.11 -8.23 -3.09
C GLY A 390 -6.66 -7.95 -3.51
N ALA A 391 -6.09 -8.79 -4.39
CA ALA A 391 -4.74 -8.61 -4.92
C ALA A 391 -4.55 -7.28 -5.69
N HIS A 392 -5.62 -6.76 -6.33
CA HIS A 392 -5.53 -5.49 -7.05
C HIS A 392 -5.36 -4.32 -6.08
N MET A 393 -6.11 -4.31 -4.97
CA MET A 393 -5.97 -3.30 -3.92
C MET A 393 -4.60 -3.33 -3.27
N ALA A 394 -4.10 -4.53 -2.93
CA ALA A 394 -2.77 -4.70 -2.35
C ALA A 394 -1.68 -4.13 -3.27
N THR A 395 -1.79 -4.36 -4.58
CA THR A 395 -0.85 -3.82 -5.58
C THR A 395 -0.87 -2.30 -5.60
N THR A 396 -2.06 -1.68 -5.62
CA THR A 396 -2.21 -0.22 -5.56
C THR A 396 -1.56 0.36 -4.30
N PHE A 397 -1.83 -0.20 -3.12
CA PHE A 397 -1.22 0.26 -1.87
C PHE A 397 0.31 0.14 -1.85
N ASN A 398 0.86 -0.96 -2.38
CA ASN A 398 2.31 -1.15 -2.47
C ASN A 398 2.97 -0.10 -3.37
N MET A 399 2.32 0.30 -4.47
CA MET A 399 2.82 1.36 -5.36
C MET A 399 2.88 2.73 -4.67
N LEU A 400 1.99 3.03 -3.71
CA LEU A 400 2.03 4.29 -2.97
C LEU A 400 3.31 4.47 -2.14
N ARG A 401 4.00 3.37 -1.79
CA ARG A 401 5.27 3.38 -1.05
C ARG A 401 6.26 2.37 -1.63
N ALA A 402 6.52 2.43 -2.93
CA ALA A 402 7.30 1.41 -3.63
C ALA A 402 8.72 1.20 -3.07
N ASN A 403 9.40 2.26 -2.59
CA ASN A 403 10.72 2.10 -1.97
C ASN A 403 10.68 1.15 -0.75
N ASP A 404 9.72 1.36 0.15
CA ASP A 404 9.59 0.61 1.41
C ASP A 404 8.89 -0.75 1.21
N LEU A 405 7.88 -0.82 0.33
CA LEU A 405 6.99 -1.97 0.20
C LEU A 405 7.32 -2.87 -1.00
N ILE A 406 8.15 -2.42 -1.95
CA ILE A 406 8.59 -3.23 -3.10
C ILE A 406 10.10 -3.42 -3.03
N TRP A 407 10.86 -2.34 -3.23
CA TRP A 407 12.32 -2.44 -3.45
C TRP A 407 13.08 -2.95 -2.23
N SER A 408 12.69 -2.53 -1.02
CA SER A 408 13.27 -3.05 0.21
C SER A 408 13.11 -4.57 0.34
N PHE A 409 11.97 -5.13 -0.07
CA PHE A 409 11.75 -6.59 -0.05
C PHE A 409 12.43 -7.30 -1.22
N VAL A 410 12.49 -6.68 -2.40
CA VAL A 410 13.28 -7.22 -3.53
C VAL A 410 14.73 -7.41 -3.12
N VAL A 411 15.35 -6.37 -2.53
CA VAL A 411 16.75 -6.44 -2.08
C VAL A 411 16.93 -7.48 -0.97
N ASN A 412 16.11 -7.45 0.08
CA ASN A 412 16.29 -8.38 1.20
C ASN A 412 15.97 -9.83 0.82
N ASN A 413 14.84 -10.08 0.17
CA ASN A 413 14.39 -11.44 -0.11
C ASN A 413 15.16 -12.08 -1.25
N TYR A 414 15.41 -11.34 -2.34
CA TYR A 414 15.91 -11.91 -3.59
C TYR A 414 17.40 -11.65 -3.85
N LEU A 415 17.95 -10.55 -3.34
CA LEU A 415 19.39 -10.27 -3.49
C LEU A 415 20.21 -10.72 -2.27
N LEU A 416 19.66 -10.57 -1.08
CA LEU A 416 20.33 -10.99 0.17
C LEU A 416 19.90 -12.38 0.65
N GLY A 417 18.87 -12.98 0.02
CA GLY A 417 18.39 -14.31 0.40
C GLY A 417 17.86 -14.38 1.83
N LYS A 418 17.42 -13.25 2.38
CA LYS A 418 16.88 -13.16 3.75
C LYS A 418 15.41 -13.60 3.76
N GLU A 419 15.01 -14.21 4.86
CA GLU A 419 13.59 -14.45 5.15
C GLU A 419 12.95 -13.16 5.70
N PRO A 420 11.71 -12.84 5.33
CA PRO A 420 11.02 -11.66 5.83
C PRO A 420 10.73 -11.80 7.32
N PHE A 421 10.90 -10.71 8.07
CA PHE A 421 10.65 -10.70 9.51
C PHE A 421 9.15 -10.88 9.81
N PRO A 422 8.77 -11.65 10.85
CA PRO A 422 7.38 -11.73 11.31
C PRO A 422 6.86 -10.38 11.79
N PHE A 423 6.14 -9.67 10.91
CA PHE A 423 5.49 -8.41 11.21
C PHE A 423 3.98 -8.51 11.00
N ASP A 424 3.24 -8.32 12.09
CA ASP A 424 1.78 -8.47 12.17
C ASP A 424 1.03 -7.48 11.27
N LEU A 425 1.50 -6.25 11.16
CA LEU A 425 0.91 -5.24 10.28
C LEU A 425 1.00 -5.64 8.80
N LEU A 426 2.12 -6.22 8.37
CA LEU A 426 2.29 -6.70 6.99
C LEU A 426 1.55 -8.01 6.75
N TYR A 427 1.32 -8.82 7.80
CA TYR A 427 0.44 -9.99 7.73
C TYR A 427 -1.00 -9.55 7.46
N TRP A 428 -1.50 -8.59 8.24
CA TRP A 428 -2.80 -7.96 8.00
C TRP A 428 -2.87 -7.32 6.61
N ASN A 429 -1.82 -6.64 6.16
CA ASN A 429 -1.81 -6.00 4.84
C ASN A 429 -1.94 -7.03 3.70
N SER A 430 -1.32 -8.20 3.87
CA SER A 430 -1.34 -9.30 2.89
C SER A 430 -2.67 -10.06 2.89
N ASP A 431 -3.43 -10.02 3.99
CA ASP A 431 -4.73 -10.66 4.14
C ASP A 431 -5.87 -9.79 3.60
N SER A 432 -5.80 -9.51 2.30
CA SER A 432 -6.73 -8.66 1.57
C SER A 432 -8.14 -9.26 1.42
N THR A 433 -9.12 -8.39 1.24
CA THR A 433 -10.54 -8.72 1.03
C THR A 433 -11.00 -8.26 -0.35
N ARG A 434 -12.07 -8.89 -0.86
CA ARG A 434 -12.75 -8.47 -2.09
C ARG A 434 -13.73 -7.34 -1.80
N MET A 435 -14.16 -6.66 -2.87
CA MET A 435 -15.21 -5.63 -2.78
C MET A 435 -16.28 -5.85 -3.85
N PRO A 436 -17.58 -5.83 -3.52
CA PRO A 436 -18.64 -6.01 -4.52
C PRO A 436 -18.59 -4.90 -5.56
N ALA A 437 -18.84 -5.26 -6.83
CA ALA A 437 -18.74 -4.33 -7.94
C ALA A 437 -19.65 -3.10 -7.77
N ALA A 438 -20.91 -3.32 -7.33
CA ALA A 438 -21.89 -2.26 -7.14
C ALA A 438 -21.44 -1.25 -6.07
N MET A 439 -21.04 -1.73 -4.89
CA MET A 439 -20.52 -0.89 -3.81
C MET A 439 -19.23 -0.16 -4.22
N HIS A 440 -18.27 -0.86 -4.81
CA HIS A 440 -16.96 -0.28 -5.12
C HIS A 440 -17.05 0.78 -6.24
N SER A 441 -17.81 0.51 -7.31
CA SER A 441 -18.06 1.50 -8.37
C SER A 441 -18.72 2.76 -7.79
N PHE A 442 -19.75 2.61 -6.95
CA PHE A 442 -20.38 3.75 -6.29
C PHE A 442 -19.37 4.56 -5.47
N TYR A 443 -18.54 3.88 -4.67
CA TYR A 443 -17.53 4.52 -3.83
C TYR A 443 -16.52 5.32 -4.65
N LEU A 444 -15.95 4.72 -5.70
CA LEU A 444 -14.98 5.39 -6.56
C LEU A 444 -15.60 6.55 -7.34
N ARG A 445 -16.78 6.35 -7.94
CA ARG A 445 -17.46 7.36 -8.76
C ARG A 445 -17.94 8.53 -7.91
N LYS A 446 -18.73 8.26 -6.88
CA LYS A 446 -19.41 9.32 -6.11
C LYS A 446 -18.48 10.01 -5.11
N MET A 447 -17.48 9.31 -4.57
CA MET A 447 -16.59 9.90 -3.57
C MET A 447 -15.26 10.29 -4.18
N TYR A 448 -14.45 9.35 -4.68
CA TYR A 448 -13.12 9.70 -5.19
C TYR A 448 -13.13 10.57 -6.45
N GLN A 449 -14.00 10.29 -7.43
CA GLN A 449 -14.04 11.01 -8.70
C GLN A 449 -14.87 12.30 -8.61
N GLU A 450 -16.10 12.21 -8.09
CA GLU A 450 -17.05 13.32 -8.08
C GLU A 450 -17.07 14.12 -6.76
N ASN A 451 -16.43 13.63 -5.69
CA ASN A 451 -16.41 14.24 -4.34
C ASN A 451 -17.79 14.67 -3.80
N LYS A 452 -18.83 13.87 -4.09
CA LYS A 452 -20.23 14.20 -3.76
C LYS A 452 -20.59 14.03 -2.31
N LEU A 453 -19.82 13.27 -1.52
CA LEU A 453 -20.10 13.13 -0.09
C LEU A 453 -19.90 14.45 0.68
N ALA A 454 -18.93 15.27 0.26
CA ALA A 454 -18.71 16.59 0.82
C ALA A 454 -19.75 17.62 0.36
N GLN A 455 -20.47 17.33 -0.73
CA GLN A 455 -21.52 18.20 -1.26
C GLN A 455 -22.86 17.83 -0.62
N PRO A 456 -23.60 18.81 -0.08
CA PRO A 456 -24.84 18.52 0.63
C PRO A 456 -25.91 17.97 -0.32
N SER A 457 -26.49 16.82 0.03
CA SER A 457 -27.61 16.19 -0.70
C SER A 457 -27.29 15.69 -2.11
N ASP A 458 -26.03 15.65 -2.53
CA ASP A 458 -25.60 15.15 -3.85
C ASP A 458 -25.52 13.62 -3.93
N ILE A 459 -25.54 12.95 -2.77
CA ILE A 459 -25.71 11.51 -2.61
C ILE A 459 -27.02 11.25 -1.89
N ALA A 460 -27.74 10.20 -2.30
CA ALA A 460 -28.87 9.65 -1.56
C ALA A 460 -28.62 8.17 -1.23
N LEU A 461 -28.93 7.76 -0.01
CA LEU A 461 -28.88 6.37 0.44
C LEU A 461 -30.24 5.98 1.02
N GLY A 462 -30.82 4.87 0.56
CA GLY A 462 -32.20 4.48 0.87
C GLY A 462 -33.22 5.57 0.56
N GLY A 463 -33.00 6.32 -0.52
CA GLY A 463 -33.83 7.46 -0.94
C GLY A 463 -33.71 8.72 -0.06
N VAL A 464 -32.79 8.75 0.91
CA VAL A 464 -32.57 9.90 1.80
C VAL A 464 -31.36 10.69 1.34
N PRO A 465 -31.50 11.99 1.04
CA PRO A 465 -30.36 12.85 0.75
C PRO A 465 -29.40 12.94 1.94
N ILE A 466 -28.11 12.78 1.68
CA ILE A 466 -27.06 12.79 2.70
C ILE A 466 -26.46 14.21 2.80
N ASP A 467 -26.65 14.86 3.95
CA ASP A 467 -26.00 16.14 4.27
C ASP A 467 -25.22 16.00 5.58
N LEU A 468 -23.89 15.95 5.48
CA LEU A 468 -23.01 15.82 6.65
C LEU A 468 -23.10 17.03 7.60
N ARG A 469 -23.53 18.20 7.13
CA ARG A 469 -23.67 19.41 7.94
C ARG A 469 -24.88 19.35 8.87
N ALA A 470 -25.81 18.44 8.61
CA ALA A 470 -26.98 18.25 9.46
C ALA A 470 -26.66 17.47 10.74
N ILE A 471 -25.55 16.71 10.76
CA ILE A 471 -25.11 15.93 11.91
C ILE A 471 -24.90 16.87 13.11
N LYS A 472 -25.51 16.53 14.25
CA LYS A 472 -25.56 17.38 15.44
C LYS A 472 -24.46 17.09 16.45
#